data_AF-A0A662SYM5-F1
#
_entry.id   AF-A0A662SYM5-F1
#
_cell.length_a   1.000
_cell.length_b   1.000
_cell.length_c   1.000
_cell.angle_alpha   90.00
_cell.angle_beta   90.00
_cell.angle_gamma   90.00
#
_symmetry.space_group_name_H-M   'P 1'
#
loop_
_entity.id
_entity.type
_entity.pdbx_description
1 polymer ?
#
loop_
_entity_poly.entity_id
_entity_poly.type
_entity_poly.pdbx_seq_one_letter_code
_entity_poly.pdbx_strand_id
1 'polypeptide(L)' 'LPTPSTFGKRIRKTLPGLKNFYMVGQWVEPGGGLPAVALSGSNLSQIICKKDGRKFHAFV' A
#
# COMPACT_ATOMS: atom_id res chain seq x y z
N LEU A 1 17.58 -4.39 -10.35
CA LEU A 1 16.17 -4.68 -10.73
C LEU A 1 15.62 -5.75 -9.79
N PRO A 2 14.32 -5.76 -9.45
CA PRO A 2 13.73 -6.82 -8.65
C PRO A 2 14.02 -8.19 -9.27
N THR A 3 14.28 -9.18 -8.43
CA THR A 3 14.53 -10.55 -8.88
C THR A 3 13.23 -11.24 -9.29
N PRO A 4 13.27 -12.27 -10.16
CA PRO A 4 12.08 -13.07 -10.49
C PRO A 4 11.35 -13.61 -9.25
N SER A 5 12.10 -13.90 -8.18
CA SER A 5 11.58 -14.37 -6.90
C SER A 5 10.82 -13.32 -6.07
N THR A 6 10.91 -12.05 -6.44
CA THR A 6 10.29 -10.92 -5.75
C THR A 6 9.18 -10.27 -6.59
N PHE A 7 9.16 -10.50 -7.91
CA PHE A 7 8.12 -10.01 -8.80
C PHE A 7 6.76 -10.58 -8.40
N GLY A 8 5.75 -9.71 -8.20
CA GLY A 8 4.41 -10.11 -7.79
C GLY A 8 4.25 -10.57 -6.34
N LYS A 9 5.32 -10.58 -5.52
CA LYS A 9 5.18 -10.84 -4.08
C LYS A 9 4.49 -9.67 -3.38
N ARG A 10 3.55 -10.01 -2.50
CA ARG A 10 2.91 -9.03 -1.60
C ARG A 10 3.83 -8.76 -0.42
N ILE A 11 4.36 -7.54 -0.33
CA ILE A 11 5.11 -7.06 0.83
C ILE A 11 4.11 -6.48 1.84
N ARG A 12 4.35 -6.73 3.14
CA ARG A 12 3.52 -6.18 4.21
C ARG A 12 3.63 -4.65 4.22
N LYS A 13 2.48 -3.98 4.28
CA LYS A 13 2.39 -2.52 4.41
C LYS A 13 2.62 -2.01 5.85
N THR A 14 2.88 -2.89 6.80
CA THR A 14 3.00 -2.54 8.23
C THR A 14 4.30 -3.09 8.80
N LEU A 15 4.84 -2.41 9.81
CA LEU A 15 6.01 -2.86 10.55
C LEU A 15 5.62 -3.47 11.90
N PRO A 16 6.25 -4.59 12.32
CA PRO A 16 6.08 -5.10 13.67
C PRO A 16 6.41 -4.04 14.72
N GLY A 17 5.59 -3.93 15.76
CA GLY A 17 5.81 -3.00 16.87
C GLY A 17 5.38 -1.55 16.62
N LEU A 18 4.99 -1.18 15.40
CA LEU A 18 4.58 0.19 15.09
C LEU A 18 3.08 0.26 14.73
N LYS A 19 2.30 0.84 15.66
CA LYS A 19 0.85 1.00 15.48
C LYS A 19 0.55 2.20 14.58
N ASN A 20 -0.46 2.06 13.71
CA ASN A 20 -0.95 3.11 12.81
C ASN A 20 0.12 3.67 11.84
N PHE A 21 1.19 2.92 11.59
CA PHE A 21 2.19 3.25 10.59
C PHE A 21 2.07 2.31 9.39
N TYR A 22 2.02 2.89 8.20
CA TYR A 22 1.80 2.15 6.97
C TYR A 22 2.75 2.63 5.87
N MET A 23 3.36 1.68 5.17
CA MET A 23 4.23 1.91 4.02
C MET A 23 3.43 1.77 2.73
N VAL A 24 3.75 2.61 1.75
CA VAL A 24 3.15 2.64 0.41
C VAL A 24 4.21 2.85 -0.65
N GLY A 25 3.83 2.64 -1.92
CA GLY A 25 4.69 2.89 -3.07
C GLY A 25 5.76 1.82 -3.26
N GLN A 26 6.91 2.21 -3.84
CA GLN A 26 7.96 1.28 -4.27
C GLN A 26 8.45 0.35 -3.17
N TRP A 27 8.41 0.78 -1.90
CA TRP A 27 8.82 -0.03 -0.75
C TRP A 27 8.00 -1.30 -0.55
N VAL A 28 6.74 -1.29 -1.00
CA VAL A 28 5.79 -2.39 -0.78
C VAL A 28 5.14 -2.92 -2.06
N GLU A 29 5.39 -2.27 -3.19
CA GLU A 29 4.93 -2.68 -4.53
C GLU A 29 6.14 -3.03 -5.43
N PRO A 30 6.85 -4.15 -5.17
CA PRO A 30 8.09 -4.48 -5.86
C PRO A 30 7.86 -4.78 -7.36
N GLY A 31 8.66 -4.15 -8.22
CA GLY A 31 8.51 -4.29 -9.68
C GLY A 31 7.32 -3.54 -10.27
N GLY A 32 6.54 -2.82 -9.47
CA GLY A 32 5.50 -1.93 -9.95
C GLY A 32 6.05 -0.70 -10.67
N GLY A 33 5.18 -0.01 -11.40
CA GLY A 33 5.44 1.31 -11.99
C GLY A 33 4.64 2.42 -11.30
N LEU A 34 4.75 3.66 -11.80
CA LEU A 34 4.02 4.83 -11.30
C LEU A 34 2.52 4.58 -10.99
N PRO A 35 1.75 3.87 -11.86
CA PRO A 35 0.34 3.59 -11.56
C PRO A 35 0.14 2.71 -10.33
N ALA A 36 0.96 1.66 -10.15
CA ALA A 36 0.85 0.74 -9.03
C ALA A 36 1.19 1.42 -7.69
N VAL A 37 2.23 2.27 -7.69
CA VAL A 37 2.63 3.02 -6.50
C VAL A 37 1.60 4.08 -6.13
N ALA A 38 0.99 4.76 -7.11
CA ALA A 38 -0.09 5.72 -6.87
C ALA A 38 -1.34 5.02 -6.27
N LEU A 39 -1.75 3.90 -6.87
CA LEU A 39 -2.88 3.12 -6.40
C LEU A 39 -2.64 2.55 -4.99
N SER A 40 -1.39 2.25 -4.63
CA SER A 40 -1.01 1.74 -3.31
C SER A 40 -1.47 2.65 -2.18
N GLY A 41 -1.37 3.98 -2.37
CA GLY A 41 -1.83 4.99 -1.43
C GLY A 41 -3.35 5.01 -1.30
N SER A 42 -4.07 5.15 -2.43
CA SER A 42 -5.55 5.18 -2.44
C SER A 42 -6.18 3.92 -1.82
N ASN A 43 -5.59 2.75 -2.07
CA ASN A 43 -6.03 1.49 -1.46
C ASN A 43 -5.81 1.49 0.05
N LEU A 44 -4.68 2.01 0.53
CA LEU A 44 -4.41 2.13 1.96
C LEU A 44 -5.40 3.09 2.63
N SER A 45 -5.71 4.23 2.01
CA SER A 45 -6.69 5.17 2.54
C SER A 45 -8.06 4.53 2.73
N GLN A 46 -8.52 3.71 1.78
CA GLN A 46 -9.76 2.94 1.91
C GLN A 46 -9.71 1.96 3.09
N ILE A 47 -8.57 1.26 3.28
CA ILE A 47 -8.37 0.34 4.40
C ILE A 47 -8.45 1.08 5.74
N ILE A 48 -7.83 2.26 5.84
CA ILE A 48 -7.84 3.08 7.05
C ILE A 48 -9.27 3.55 7.33
N CYS A 49 -9.99 4.11 6.35
CA CYS A 49 -11.38 4.51 6.52
C CYS A 49 -12.26 3.36 7.02
N LYS A 50 -12.12 2.16 6.44
CA LYS A 50 -12.85 0.97 6.89
C LYS A 50 -12.53 0.61 8.33
N LYS A 51 -11.26 0.67 8.76
CA LYS A 51 -10.85 0.42 10.15
C LYS A 51 -11.44 1.44 11.12
N ASP A 52 -11.57 2.69 10.67
CA ASP A 52 -12.11 3.79 11.46
C ASP A 52 -13.65 3.85 11.43
N GLY A 53 -14.33 2.93 10.74
CA GLY A 53 -15.78 2.93 10.57
C GLY A 53 -16.30 4.09 9.70
N ARG A 54 -15.43 4.70 8.88
CA ARG A 54 -15.74 5.85 8.02
C ARG A 54 -15.90 5.41 6.56
N LYS A 55 -16.77 6.10 5.82
CA LYS A 55 -16.84 5.96 4.36
C LYS A 55 -15.62 6.62 3.74
N PHE A 56 -15.02 5.95 2.75
CA PHE A 56 -13.96 6.55 1.95
C PHE A 56 -14.57 7.51 0.92
N HIS A 57 -14.02 8.72 0.84
CA HIS A 57 -14.39 9.73 -0.15
C HIS A 57 -13.13 10.09 -0.94
N ALA A 58 -13.15 9.82 -2.24
CA ALA A 58 -12.16 10.34 -3.17
C ALA A 58 -12.82 11.46 -3.98
N PHE A 59 -12.14 12.60 -4.07
CA PHE A 59 -12.44 13.62 -5.07
C PHE A 59 -11.52 13.32 -6.26
N VAL A 60 -12.12 13.16 -7.43
CA VAL A 60 -11.41 12.99 -8.71
C VAL A 60 -11.69 14.21 -9.55
#